data_AF-A0A975HXT2-F1
#
_entry.id   AF-A0A975HXT2-F1
#
_cell.length_a   1.000
_cell.length_b   1.000
_cell.length_c   1.000
_cell.angle_alpha   90.00
_cell.angle_beta   90.00
_cell.angle_gamma   90.00
#
_symmetry.space_group_name_H-M   'P 1'
#
loop_
_entity.id
_entity.type
_entity.pdbx_description
1 polymer ?
#
loop_
_entity_poly.entity_id
_entity_poly.type
_entity_poly.pdbx_seq_one_letter_code
_entity_poly.pdbx_strand_id
1 'polypeptide(L)'
;MTTTTTQADSRSTAQWLVVGAQLIAAALGAVFSYDFGMRISGLPLALLLAANGAFFGTIMVGYVADLAKLARDRLEQGSPRS
;
A
#
# COMPACT_ATOMS: atom_id res chain seq x y z
N MET A 1 29.44 27.01 -11.53
CA MET A 1 28.88 26.17 -10.45
C MET A 1 27.37 26.24 -10.55
N THR A 2 26.76 25.27 -11.23
CA THR A 2 25.32 25.26 -11.51
C THR A 2 24.61 24.59 -10.34
N THR A 3 23.92 25.36 -9.52
CA THR A 3 23.12 24.85 -8.41
C THR A 3 21.85 24.20 -8.95
N THR A 4 21.88 22.88 -9.13
CA THR A 4 20.67 22.09 -9.39
C THR A 4 19.89 21.98 -8.09
N THR A 5 18.95 22.88 -7.86
CA THR A 5 17.92 22.71 -6.81
C THR A 5 17.04 21.51 -7.20
N THR A 6 17.20 20.37 -6.52
CA THR A 6 16.29 19.23 -6.60
C THR A 6 14.91 19.68 -6.12
N GLN A 7 14.02 20.01 -7.06
CA GLN A 7 12.61 20.23 -6.80
C GLN A 7 12.00 18.88 -6.35
N ALA A 8 11.64 18.76 -5.08
CA ALA A 8 10.95 17.58 -4.57
C ALA A 8 9.56 17.54 -5.22
N ASP A 9 9.32 16.55 -6.10
CA ASP A 9 8.00 16.32 -6.68
C ASP A 9 6.98 16.12 -5.55
N SER A 10 6.03 17.06 -5.45
CA SER A 10 4.95 16.99 -4.48
C SER A 10 4.06 15.80 -4.85
N ARG A 11 4.09 14.73 -4.05
CA ARG A 11 3.23 13.56 -4.24
C ARG A 11 1.78 14.01 -4.37
N SER A 12 1.10 13.54 -5.42
CA SER A 12 -0.32 13.76 -5.63
C SER A 12 -1.15 13.27 -4.44
N THR A 13 -2.26 13.93 -4.14
CA THR A 13 -3.21 13.52 -3.08
C THR A 13 -3.62 12.05 -3.20
N ALA A 14 -3.79 11.55 -4.41
CA ALA A 14 -4.10 10.13 -4.66
C ALA A 14 -2.97 9.21 -4.20
N GLN A 15 -1.71 9.61 -4.40
CA GLN A 15 -0.56 8.85 -3.95
C GLN A 15 -0.45 8.85 -2.42
N TRP A 16 -0.79 9.96 -1.76
CA TRP A 16 -0.88 9.99 -0.30
C TRP A 16 -1.97 9.08 0.26
N LEU A 17 -3.11 8.98 -0.42
CA LEU A 17 -4.16 8.04 -0.04
C LEU A 17 -3.68 6.59 -0.17
N VAL A 18 -2.93 6.25 -1.23
CA VAL A 18 -2.34 4.91 -1.38
C VAL A 18 -1.34 4.62 -0.28
N VAL A 19 -0.47 5.58 0.06
CA VAL A 19 0.49 5.43 1.18
C VAL A 19 -0.26 5.24 2.51
N GLY A 20 -1.31 6.02 2.77
CA GLY A 20 -2.15 5.86 3.95
C GLY A 20 -2.81 4.48 4.01
N ALA A 21 -3.37 4.01 2.90
CA ALA A 21 -3.97 2.69 2.78
C ALA A 21 -2.94 1.58 3.00
N GLN A 22 -1.71 1.73 2.48
CA GLN A 22 -0.61 0.79 2.71
C GLN A 22 -0.26 0.70 4.19
N LEU A 23 -0.17 1.83 4.89
CA LEU A 23 0.13 1.84 6.33
C LEU A 23 -0.98 1.15 7.15
N ILE A 24 -2.25 1.41 6.81
CA ILE A 24 -3.39 0.74 7.46
C ILE A 24 -3.35 -0.76 7.19
N ALA A 25 -3.14 -1.18 5.94
CA ALA A 25 -3.05 -2.59 5.58
C ALA A 25 -1.84 -3.28 6.23
N ALA A 26 -0.70 -2.59 6.34
CA ALA A 26 0.46 -3.08 7.05
C ALA A 26 0.16 -3.34 8.52
N ALA A 27 -0.48 -2.37 9.19
CA ALA A 27 -0.85 -2.47 10.60
C ALA A 27 -1.86 -3.59 10.84
N LEU A 28 -2.91 -3.69 10.02
CA LEU A 28 -3.91 -4.75 10.12
C LEU A 28 -3.28 -6.13 9.86
N GLY A 29 -2.51 -6.25 8.78
CA GLY A 29 -1.78 -7.47 8.45
C GLY A 29 -0.86 -7.90 9.60
N ALA A 30 -0.10 -6.96 10.18
CA ALA A 30 0.76 -7.23 11.33
C ALA A 30 -0.02 -7.71 12.56
N VAL A 31 -1.10 -7.02 12.93
CA VAL A 31 -1.86 -7.30 14.15
C VAL A 31 -2.53 -8.68 14.09
N PHE A 32 -3.24 -8.98 12.99
CA PHE A 32 -3.91 -10.27 12.84
C PHE A 32 -2.91 -11.43 12.78
N SER A 33 -1.83 -11.25 12.03
CA SER A 33 -0.76 -12.25 11.93
C SER A 33 0.00 -12.44 13.25
N TYR A 34 0.19 -11.38 14.04
CA TYR A 34 0.82 -11.46 15.36
C TYR A 34 -0.04 -12.28 16.33
N ASP A 35 -1.35 -11.98 16.44
CA ASP A 35 -2.27 -12.71 17.32
C ASP A 35 -2.35 -14.19 16.94
N PHE A 36 -2.42 -14.49 15.64
CA PHE A 36 -2.39 -15.87 15.16
C PHE A 36 -1.08 -16.59 15.50
N GLY A 37 0.07 -15.97 15.28
CA GLY A 37 1.35 -16.59 15.61
C GLY A 37 1.57 -16.78 17.11
N MET A 38 1.07 -15.83 17.93
CA MET A 38 1.07 -15.94 19.40
C MET A 38 0.27 -17.14 19.88
N ARG A 39 -0.90 -17.40 19.27
CA ARG A 39 -1.76 -18.55 19.61
C ARG A 39 -1.15 -19.90 19.29
N ILE A 40 -0.28 -19.97 18.28
CA ILE A 40 0.19 -21.26 17.74
C ILE A 40 1.60 -21.61 18.24
N SER A 41 2.45 -20.60 18.41
CA SER A 41 3.90 -20.83 18.43
C SER A 41 4.70 -19.87 19.31
N GLY A 42 4.02 -18.93 19.96
CA GLY A 42 4.66 -17.92 20.80
C GLY A 42 5.40 -16.83 20.02
N LEU A 43 6.24 -16.10 20.75
CA LEU A 43 6.71 -14.76 20.38
C LEU A 43 7.57 -14.70 19.10
N PRO A 44 8.54 -15.61 18.84
CA PRO A 44 9.41 -15.51 17.67
C PRO A 44 8.66 -15.68 16.34
N LEU A 45 7.79 -16.68 16.27
CA LEU A 45 6.99 -16.95 15.08
C LEU A 45 5.85 -15.93 14.91
N ALA A 46 5.31 -15.40 16.01
CA ALA A 46 4.37 -14.28 15.97
C ALA A 46 4.97 -13.03 15.30
N LEU A 47 6.20 -12.67 15.63
CA LEU A 47 6.90 -11.54 15.02
C LEU A 47 7.16 -11.76 13.52
N LEU A 48 7.64 -12.96 13.15
CA LEU A 48 7.88 -13.31 11.75
C LEU A 48 6.58 -13.27 10.94
N LEU A 49 5.50 -13.80 11.51
CA LEU A 49 4.21 -13.81 10.83
C LEU A 49 3.63 -12.39 10.71
N ALA A 50 3.76 -11.58 11.76
CA ALA A 50 3.36 -10.16 11.73
C ALA A 50 4.07 -9.40 10.61
N ALA A 51 5.38 -9.56 10.49
CA ALA A 51 6.16 -8.94 9.42
C ALA A 51 5.69 -9.39 8.02
N ASN A 52 5.42 -10.69 7.84
CA ASN A 52 4.89 -11.22 6.59
C ASN A 52 3.48 -10.70 6.29
N GLY A 53 2.60 -10.65 7.28
CA GLY A 53 1.24 -10.13 7.15
C GLY A 53 1.25 -8.65 6.75
N ALA A 54 2.13 -7.85 7.35
CA ALA A 54 2.30 -6.45 7.00
C ALA A 54 2.78 -6.26 5.55
N PHE A 55 3.76 -7.06 5.14
CA PHE A 55 4.30 -7.03 3.79
C PHE A 55 3.26 -7.46 2.75
N PHE A 56 2.52 -8.52 3.01
CA PHE A 56 1.44 -8.98 2.13
C PHE A 56 0.33 -7.92 2.01
N GLY A 57 -0.07 -7.32 3.13
CA GLY A 57 -1.08 -6.26 3.17
C GLY A 57 -0.69 -5.05 2.31
N THR A 58 0.56 -4.61 2.38
CA THR A 58 1.04 -3.45 1.60
C THR A 58 1.07 -3.72 0.10
N ILE A 59 1.52 -4.91 -0.32
CA ILE A 59 1.54 -5.30 -1.75
C ILE A 59 0.12 -5.36 -2.31
N MET A 60 -0.83 -5.94 -1.56
CA MET A 60 -2.22 -6.03 -1.99
C MET A 60 -2.84 -4.64 -2.22
N VAL A 61 -2.54 -3.67 -1.35
CA VAL A 61 -2.99 -2.28 -1.57
C VAL A 61 -2.39 -1.69 -2.84
N GLY A 62 -1.10 -1.90 -3.09
CA GLY A 62 -0.46 -1.45 -4.33
C GLY A 62 -1.12 -2.04 -5.57
N TYR A 63 -1.35 -3.35 -5.58
CA TYR A 63 -2.03 -4.05 -6.67
C TYR A 63 -3.45 -3.52 -6.91
N VAL A 64 -4.23 -3.32 -5.85
CA VAL A 64 -5.60 -2.77 -5.96
C VAL A 64 -5.58 -1.32 -6.44
N ALA A 65 -4.62 -0.51 -6.00
CA ALA A 65 -4.47 0.87 -6.46
C ALA A 65 -4.16 0.94 -7.96
N ASP A 66 -3.26 0.08 -8.45
CA ASP A 66 -2.94 -0.01 -9.88
C ASP A 66 -4.14 -0.48 -10.70
N LEU A 67 -4.90 -1.46 -10.20
CA LEU A 67 -6.11 -1.94 -10.86
C LEU A 67 -7.21 -0.86 -10.90
N ALA A 68 -7.38 -0.10 -9.82
CA ALA A 68 -8.32 1.01 -9.76
C ALA A 68 -7.92 2.14 -10.73
N LYS A 69 -6.63 2.43 -10.86
CA LYS A 69 -6.10 3.40 -11.82
C LYS A 69 -6.36 2.94 -13.26
N LEU A 70 -6.06 1.68 -13.59
CA LEU A 70 -6.33 1.12 -14.91
C LEU A 70 -7.83 1.17 -15.25
N ALA A 71 -8.70 0.85 -14.29
CA ALA A 71 -10.15 0.92 -14.48
C ALA A 71 -10.63 2.36 -14.72
N ARG A 72 -10.10 3.34 -13.98
CA ARG A 72 -10.34 4.77 -14.18
C ARG A 72 -9.97 5.22 -15.58
N ASP A 73 -8.75 4.91 -16.03
CA ASP A 73 -8.25 5.31 -17.35
C ASP A 73 -9.12 4.73 -18.48
N ARG A 74 -9.63 3.50 -18.32
CA ARG A 74 -10.56 2.86 -19.27
C ARG A 74 -11.91 3.58 -19.33
N LEU A 75 -12.47 3.99 -18.20
CA LEU A 75 -13.74 4.72 -18.14
C LEU A 75 -13.62 6.11 -18.79
N GLU A 76 -12.50 6.80 -18.59
CA GLU A 76 -12.24 8.11 -19.19
C GLU A 76 -12.04 8.03 -20.70
N GLN A 77 -11.40 6.97 -21.21
CA GLN A 77 -11.25 6.72 -22.65
C GLN A 77 -12.56 6.31 -23.34
N GLY A 78 -13.51 5.73 -22.60
CA GLY A 78 -14.82 5.33 -23.11
C GLY A 78 -15.85 6.47 -23.21
N SER A 79 -15.53 7.68 -22.75
CA SER A 79 -16.43 8.83 -22.81
C SER A 79 -16.23 9.60 -24.13
N PRO A 80 -17.12 9.45 -25.14
CA PRO A 80 -17.11 10.38 -26.26
C PRO A 80 -17.35 11.79 -25.72
N ARG A 81 -16.42 12.70 -26.01
CA ARG A 81 -16.63 14.13 -25.82
C ARG A 81 -17.74 14.56 -26.79
N SER A 82 -18.98 14.53 -26.34
CA SER A 82 -20.14 15.14 -26.99
C SER A 82 -20.35 16.55 -26.48
#